data_AF-A0A2E5CEN0-F1
#
_entry.id   AF-A0A2E5CEN0-F1
#
_cell.length_a   1.000
_cell.length_b   1.000
_cell.length_c   1.000
_cell.angle_alpha   90.00
_cell.angle_beta   90.00
_cell.angle_gamma   90.00
#
_symmetry.space_group_name_H-M   'P 1'
#
loop_
_entity.id
_entity.type
_entity.pdbx_description
1 polymer ?
#
loop_
_entity_poly.entity_id
_entity_poly.type
_entity_poly.pdbx_seq_one_letter_code
_entity_poly.pdbx_strand_id
1 'polypeptide(L)'
;MKMPLFLFILLLVSCGPKESTRVNKRGVYINNVNRSPVELVKQYPTCSESELESDNPFFSLIQFLQGRLLTRNIDMQASISGTTLSSMNGIRETYYDAKMMLKKTFKQGRLVGLEFVTTQEPKVLNICPGVKKYERYSYENAALSANYSINKTIQKLEQVNFKSQYPLGLYISPYTIERQVIETNTEIISEDSRITDNAFYIPSLRSIVFLPQSKESREGAGFGNVPLWEVPMVGSHEYGHHVFYSIAGQFAGDLHRPSSGCFGEHKSLRGQTLTQGLSVGDVIGALNEGFSDLIAYYTLDGAERGLNNVVCMEKNREVGSPVFADNTSKLFTSEVINVMFGDGSPIIGSCLRPNFKHIHIVGAVFASITERLMQRYSLSNSEKLALILNWLVELRKTHNSIYEHGGERYLVKAYSLMAGLVKKRSSGMPESFTCQLIESLAPESEYMIEELESLGCR
;
A
#
# COMPACT_ATOMS: atom_id res chain seq x y z
N MET A 1 -78.59 1.22 26.31
CA MET A 1 -77.35 0.48 26.65
C MET A 1 -76.43 1.42 27.43
N LYS A 2 -75.85 0.92 28.52
CA LYS A 2 -75.22 1.65 29.64
C LYS A 2 -73.77 2.11 29.35
N MET A 3 -73.40 3.28 29.92
CA MET A 3 -72.07 3.67 30.47
C MET A 3 -70.82 3.70 29.53
N PRO A 4 -69.70 4.38 29.88
CA PRO A 4 -69.53 5.79 30.31
C PRO A 4 -68.22 6.42 29.68
N LEU A 5 -68.03 7.76 29.68
CA LEU A 5 -67.09 8.54 30.52
C LEU A 5 -65.57 8.18 30.42
N PHE A 6 -64.73 9.04 29.83
CA PHE A 6 -63.80 9.92 30.57
C PHE A 6 -62.92 10.78 29.63
N LEU A 7 -62.73 12.03 30.08
CA LEU A 7 -61.85 13.06 29.57
C LEU A 7 -60.46 12.94 30.25
N PHE A 8 -59.44 13.52 29.59
CA PHE A 8 -58.17 14.06 30.12
C PHE A 8 -56.85 13.23 30.11
N ILE A 9 -55.97 13.68 29.20
CA ILE A 9 -54.53 14.01 29.32
C ILE A 9 -53.53 12.91 29.69
N LEU A 10 -52.66 12.56 28.73
CA LEU A 10 -51.20 12.62 28.87
C LEU A 10 -50.49 12.46 27.52
N LEU A 11 -49.82 13.55 27.10
CA LEU A 11 -48.56 13.62 26.35
C LEU A 11 -48.12 12.37 25.53
N LEU A 12 -48.15 12.46 24.19
CA LEU A 12 -46.99 12.09 23.37
C LEU A 12 -46.84 13.03 22.15
N VAL A 13 -45.92 13.96 22.37
CA VAL A 13 -45.15 14.83 21.50
C VAL A 13 -44.79 14.24 20.11
N SER A 14 -45.06 15.04 19.07
CA SER A 14 -44.20 15.39 17.91
C SER A 14 -43.09 14.43 17.42
N CYS A 15 -43.07 14.27 16.08
CA CYS A 15 -41.92 14.10 15.17
C CYS A 15 -40.58 13.67 15.79
N GLY A 16 -40.17 12.43 15.49
CA GLY A 16 -38.78 11.99 15.48
C GLY A 16 -38.48 11.32 14.14
N PRO A 17 -37.34 11.62 13.48
CA PRO A 17 -37.07 11.18 12.12
C PRO A 17 -36.92 9.67 12.05
N LYS A 18 -37.18 9.12 10.85
CA LYS A 18 -36.61 7.84 10.40
C LYS A 18 -35.19 7.75 10.95
N GLU A 19 -34.94 6.78 11.83
CA GLU A 19 -33.58 6.33 12.08
C GLU A 19 -33.07 5.77 10.76
N SER A 20 -32.52 6.65 9.93
CA SER A 20 -31.37 6.30 9.12
C SER A 20 -30.38 5.75 10.12
N THR A 21 -30.18 4.44 10.12
CA THR A 21 -28.96 3.85 10.63
C THR A 21 -27.83 4.48 9.82
N ARG A 22 -27.36 5.64 10.30
CA ARG A 22 -26.04 6.17 9.98
C ARG A 22 -25.11 5.04 10.38
N VAL A 23 -24.71 4.25 9.40
CA VAL A 23 -23.64 3.26 9.53
C VAL A 23 -22.52 3.98 10.26
N ASN A 24 -22.28 3.54 11.49
CA ASN A 24 -21.23 4.09 12.34
C ASN A 24 -19.95 4.02 11.50
N LYS A 25 -19.35 5.17 11.20
CA LYS A 25 -18.01 5.31 10.58
C LYS A 25 -16.93 4.78 11.53
N ARG A 26 -17.01 3.51 11.92
CA ARG A 26 -16.12 2.88 12.90
C ARG A 26 -15.46 1.69 12.24
N GLY A 27 -14.14 1.80 12.08
CA GLY A 27 -13.26 0.94 11.30
C GLY A 27 -13.32 -0.53 11.73
N VAL A 28 -14.15 -1.28 11.01
CA VAL A 28 -14.06 -2.73 10.95
C VAL A 28 -13.18 -3.04 9.74
N TYR A 29 -12.18 -3.89 9.93
CA TYR A 29 -11.46 -4.48 8.81
C TYR A 29 -12.43 -5.40 8.07
N ILE A 30 -12.63 -5.19 6.77
CA ILE A 30 -13.64 -5.96 6.05
C ILE A 30 -12.92 -6.88 5.08
N ASN A 31 -13.17 -8.18 5.21
CA ASN A 31 -12.65 -9.23 4.35
C ASN A 31 -12.91 -8.93 2.86
N ASN A 32 -11.88 -8.92 2.04
CA ASN A 32 -11.93 -8.57 0.61
C ASN A 32 -12.38 -9.73 -0.30
N VAL A 33 -12.73 -10.87 0.31
CA VAL A 33 -13.08 -12.13 -0.34
C VAL A 33 -14.60 -12.27 -0.53
N ASN A 34 -14.99 -12.80 -1.70
CA ASN A 34 -16.35 -13.14 -2.11
C ASN A 34 -17.34 -11.98 -2.09
N ARG A 35 -16.85 -10.76 -2.34
CA ARG A 35 -17.70 -9.58 -2.49
C ARG A 35 -18.13 -9.35 -3.93
N SER A 36 -19.21 -8.58 -4.08
CA SER A 36 -19.74 -8.24 -5.39
C SER A 36 -18.92 -7.11 -6.02
N PRO A 37 -18.21 -7.32 -7.14
CA PRO A 37 -17.48 -6.24 -7.82
C PRO A 37 -18.44 -5.14 -8.33
N VAL A 38 -17.90 -3.94 -8.50
CA VAL A 38 -18.41 -2.92 -9.40
C VAL A 38 -17.70 -3.13 -10.74
N GLU A 39 -18.45 -3.62 -11.73
CA GLU A 39 -17.93 -3.83 -13.08
C GLU A 39 -17.70 -2.48 -13.77
N LEU A 40 -16.56 -2.34 -14.44
CA LEU A 40 -16.23 -1.15 -15.24
C LEU A 40 -16.70 -1.35 -16.68
N VAL A 41 -17.09 -0.25 -17.34
CA VAL A 41 -17.50 -0.27 -18.75
C VAL A 41 -16.41 0.36 -19.60
N LYS A 42 -16.13 -0.24 -20.77
CA LYS A 42 -15.31 0.39 -21.80
C LYS A 42 -16.19 1.35 -22.59
N GLN A 43 -15.99 2.66 -22.42
CA GLN A 43 -16.87 3.66 -23.02
C GLN A 43 -16.63 3.85 -24.52
N TYR A 44 -15.36 3.83 -24.92
CA TYR A 44 -14.96 4.01 -26.31
C TYR A 44 -14.13 2.80 -26.74
N PRO A 45 -14.77 1.73 -27.25
CA PRO A 45 -14.05 0.58 -27.82
C PRO A 45 -13.18 0.97 -29.02
N THR A 46 -13.63 1.97 -29.78
CA THR A 46 -12.96 2.56 -30.95
C THR A 46 -13.15 4.07 -30.92
N CYS A 47 -12.14 4.82 -31.34
CA CYS A 47 -12.20 6.27 -31.46
C CYS A 47 -12.62 6.67 -32.87
N SER A 48 -13.49 7.66 -33.01
CA SER A 48 -13.72 8.35 -34.28
C SER A 48 -12.52 9.22 -34.67
N GLU A 49 -12.44 9.64 -35.94
CA GLU A 49 -11.34 10.50 -36.43
C GLU A 49 -11.19 11.78 -35.60
N SER A 50 -12.31 12.45 -35.30
CA SER A 50 -12.32 13.66 -34.45
C SER A 50 -11.84 13.42 -33.01
N GLU A 51 -11.84 12.17 -32.54
CA GLU A 51 -11.42 11.80 -31.19
C GLU A 51 -9.97 11.27 -31.15
N LEU A 52 -9.36 11.03 -32.30
CA LEU A 52 -7.95 10.66 -32.42
C LEU A 52 -7.04 11.89 -32.42
N GLU A 53 -7.56 13.04 -32.87
CA GLU A 53 -6.80 14.28 -32.97
C GLU A 53 -6.99 15.16 -31.72
N SER A 54 -5.90 15.38 -30.99
CA SER A 54 -5.87 16.43 -29.97
C SER A 54 -4.45 16.79 -29.55
N ASP A 55 -4.13 18.09 -29.60
CA ASP A 55 -2.85 18.63 -29.12
C ASP A 55 -2.86 18.96 -27.62
N ASN A 56 -4.00 18.84 -26.96
CA ASN A 56 -4.17 19.18 -25.55
C ASN A 56 -3.95 17.95 -24.67
N PRO A 57 -2.91 17.86 -23.84
CA PRO A 57 -2.66 16.67 -23.02
C PRO A 57 -3.50 16.62 -21.73
N PHE A 58 -4.38 17.59 -21.48
CA PHE A 58 -5.13 17.67 -20.23
C PHE A 58 -6.42 16.84 -20.24
N PHE A 59 -6.60 16.00 -19.21
CA PHE A 59 -7.81 15.20 -18.98
C PHE A 59 -8.45 15.56 -17.64
N SER A 60 -9.78 15.54 -17.60
CA SER A 60 -10.57 15.72 -16.38
C SER A 60 -10.67 14.38 -15.63
N LEU A 61 -9.85 14.20 -14.60
CA LEU A 61 -9.77 12.97 -13.80
C LEU A 61 -10.40 13.14 -12.43
N ILE A 62 -11.00 12.07 -11.92
CA ILE A 62 -11.52 12.00 -10.55
C ILE A 62 -10.46 11.39 -9.64
N GLN A 63 -10.09 12.11 -8.58
CA GLN A 63 -9.14 11.65 -7.57
C GLN A 63 -9.71 11.85 -6.17
N PHE A 64 -9.33 10.99 -5.23
CA PHE A 64 -9.64 11.16 -3.82
C PHE A 64 -8.46 11.84 -3.12
N LEU A 65 -8.69 13.06 -2.67
CA LEU A 65 -7.66 13.96 -2.12
C LEU A 65 -8.22 14.64 -0.87
N GLN A 66 -7.42 14.71 0.20
CA GLN A 66 -7.81 15.37 1.46
C GLN A 66 -9.19 14.91 1.98
N GLY A 67 -9.49 13.63 1.78
CA GLY A 67 -10.73 13.02 2.23
C GLY A 67 -11.98 13.39 1.44
N ARG A 68 -11.83 13.86 0.20
CA ARG A 68 -12.94 14.21 -0.70
C ARG A 68 -12.64 13.76 -2.13
N LEU A 69 -13.69 13.46 -2.88
CA LEU A 69 -13.59 13.26 -4.33
C LEU A 69 -13.49 14.62 -5.02
N LEU A 70 -12.42 14.83 -5.77
CA LEU A 70 -12.18 16.05 -6.55
C LEU A 70 -12.04 15.68 -8.03
N THR A 71 -12.61 16.51 -8.89
CA THR A 71 -12.33 16.46 -10.34
C THR A 71 -11.25 17.48 -10.65
N ARG A 72 -10.18 17.04 -11.32
CA ARG A 72 -9.03 17.89 -11.66
C ARG A 72 -8.71 17.74 -13.14
N ASN A 73 -8.31 18.85 -13.76
CA ASN A 73 -7.69 18.81 -15.09
C ASN A 73 -6.20 18.53 -14.90
N ILE A 74 -5.76 17.38 -15.41
CA ILE A 74 -4.43 16.83 -15.19
C ILE A 74 -3.73 16.67 -16.53
N ASP A 75 -2.48 17.12 -16.59
CA ASP A 75 -1.60 16.90 -17.73
C ASP A 75 -1.17 15.43 -17.77
N MET A 76 -1.56 14.74 -18.85
CA MET A 76 -1.26 13.34 -19.10
C MET A 76 -0.20 13.15 -20.20
N GLN A 77 0.51 14.18 -20.62
CA GLN A 77 1.51 14.11 -21.70
C GLN A 77 2.55 13.00 -21.46
N ALA A 78 2.95 12.81 -20.21
CA ALA A 78 3.93 11.79 -19.82
C ALA A 78 3.37 10.36 -19.75
N SER A 79 2.04 10.20 -19.84
CA SER A 79 1.32 8.94 -19.68
C SER A 79 0.70 8.42 -20.97
N ILE A 80 0.77 9.19 -22.07
CA ILE A 80 0.05 8.91 -23.31
C ILE A 80 1.03 8.91 -24.48
N SER A 81 0.99 7.86 -25.29
CA SER A 81 1.68 7.78 -26.58
C SER A 81 0.66 7.39 -27.65
N GLY A 82 0.25 8.37 -28.47
CA GLY A 82 -0.86 8.24 -29.40
C GLY A 82 -2.16 7.93 -28.66
N THR A 83 -2.73 6.74 -28.90
CA THR A 83 -3.94 6.25 -28.19
C THR A 83 -3.62 5.35 -27.00
N THR A 84 -2.35 5.02 -26.77
CA THR A 84 -1.97 4.06 -25.73
C THR A 84 -1.61 4.76 -24.42
N LEU A 85 -1.99 4.13 -23.31
CA LEU A 85 -1.50 4.49 -21.97
C LEU A 85 -0.18 3.76 -21.71
N SER A 86 0.89 4.35 -22.22
CA SER A 86 2.25 3.86 -22.12
C SER A 86 3.22 5.02 -21.90
N SER A 87 4.37 4.74 -21.29
CA SER A 87 5.47 5.68 -21.15
C SER A 87 6.80 5.01 -21.52
N MET A 88 7.62 5.73 -22.29
CA MET A 88 8.83 5.20 -22.94
C MET A 88 9.84 4.56 -21.97
N ASN A 89 9.86 5.00 -20.71
CA ASN A 89 10.75 4.50 -19.65
C ASN A 89 9.98 3.96 -18.43
N GLY A 90 8.69 3.64 -18.57
CA GLY A 90 7.81 3.40 -17.42
C GLY A 90 6.81 2.27 -17.61
N ILE A 91 5.54 2.64 -17.70
CA ILE A 91 4.44 1.70 -17.93
C ILE A 91 4.51 1.27 -19.39
N ARG A 92 4.80 0.00 -19.64
CA ARG A 92 4.83 -0.55 -20.99
C ARG A 92 3.45 -0.53 -21.60
N GLU A 93 2.51 -1.16 -20.90
CA GLU A 93 1.13 -1.32 -21.35
C GLU A 93 0.19 -1.30 -20.15
N THR A 94 -0.97 -0.68 -20.35
CA THR A 94 -2.10 -0.76 -19.44
C THR A 94 -3.13 -1.75 -20.02
N TYR A 95 -3.63 -2.64 -19.18
CA TYR A 95 -4.49 -3.75 -19.55
C TYR A 95 -5.85 -3.67 -18.85
N TYR A 96 -6.88 -4.18 -19.53
CA TYR A 96 -8.22 -4.36 -18.99
C TYR A 96 -8.81 -5.73 -19.40
N ASP A 97 -9.95 -6.09 -18.81
CA ASP A 97 -10.68 -7.34 -19.11
C ASP A 97 -9.81 -8.61 -18.95
N ALA A 98 -8.85 -8.56 -18.02
CA ALA A 98 -7.98 -9.69 -17.72
C ALA A 98 -8.67 -10.65 -16.75
N LYS A 99 -8.41 -11.95 -16.91
CA LYS A 99 -8.73 -12.96 -15.89
C LYS A 99 -7.45 -13.50 -15.28
N MET A 100 -7.39 -13.43 -13.95
CA MET A 100 -6.19 -13.77 -13.18
C MET A 100 -6.54 -14.77 -12.08
N MET A 101 -5.57 -15.60 -11.74
CA MET A 101 -5.63 -16.51 -10.60
C MET A 101 -4.40 -16.30 -9.73
N LEU A 102 -4.63 -16.07 -8.44
CA LEU A 102 -3.62 -16.16 -7.40
C LEU A 102 -3.75 -17.51 -6.73
N LYS A 103 -2.82 -18.43 -7.00
CA LYS A 103 -2.78 -19.75 -6.37
C LYS A 103 -1.84 -19.72 -5.17
N LYS A 104 -2.38 -20.04 -3.99
CA LYS A 104 -1.64 -20.23 -2.74
C LYS A 104 -1.64 -21.71 -2.39
N THR A 105 -0.47 -22.32 -2.31
CA THR A 105 -0.33 -23.72 -1.88
C THR A 105 0.15 -23.76 -0.44
N PHE A 106 -0.62 -24.38 0.45
CA PHE A 106 -0.28 -24.62 1.83
C PHE A 106 0.04 -26.09 2.05
N LYS A 107 1.15 -26.40 2.75
CA LYS A 107 1.49 -27.75 3.18
C LYS A 107 1.66 -27.76 4.68
N GLN A 108 0.89 -28.59 5.37
CA GLN A 108 0.88 -28.67 6.84
C GLN A 108 0.68 -27.29 7.51
N GLY A 109 -0.20 -26.46 6.95
CA GLY A 109 -0.51 -25.12 7.46
C GLY A 109 0.47 -24.01 7.06
N ARG A 110 1.57 -24.34 6.37
CA ARG A 110 2.58 -23.37 5.90
C ARG A 110 2.42 -23.05 4.43
N LEU A 111 2.50 -21.78 4.05
CA LEU A 111 2.47 -21.36 2.64
C LEU A 111 3.75 -21.82 1.92
N VAL A 112 3.64 -22.83 1.08
CA VAL A 112 4.76 -23.45 0.32
C VAL A 112 4.74 -23.14 -1.18
N GLY A 113 3.72 -22.45 -1.68
CA GLY A 113 3.65 -22.00 -3.07
C GLY A 113 2.81 -20.74 -3.22
N LEU A 114 3.25 -19.81 -4.07
CA LEU A 114 2.49 -18.64 -4.49
C LEU A 114 2.72 -18.47 -5.98
N GLU A 115 1.66 -18.54 -6.77
CA GLU A 115 1.73 -18.48 -8.22
C GLU A 115 0.65 -17.53 -8.75
N PHE A 116 1.04 -16.64 -9.65
CA PHE A 116 0.12 -15.77 -10.37
C PHE A 116 0.01 -16.26 -11.80
N VAL A 117 -1.21 -16.58 -12.22
CA VAL A 117 -1.51 -17.10 -13.55
C VAL A 117 -2.51 -16.18 -14.23
N THR A 118 -2.18 -15.74 -15.44
CA THR A 118 -3.13 -15.09 -16.34
C THR A 118 -3.91 -16.19 -17.05
N THR A 119 -5.19 -16.35 -16.72
CA THR A 119 -6.03 -17.44 -17.24
C THR A 119 -6.73 -17.07 -18.54
N GLN A 120 -6.76 -15.79 -18.88
CA GLN A 120 -7.21 -15.27 -20.16
C GLN A 120 -6.30 -14.11 -20.57
N GLU A 121 -5.92 -14.06 -21.84
CA GLU A 121 -5.12 -12.97 -22.39
C GLU A 121 -5.82 -11.62 -22.16
N PRO A 122 -5.13 -10.64 -21.55
CA PRO A 122 -5.70 -9.33 -21.28
C PRO A 122 -5.80 -8.50 -22.57
N LYS A 123 -6.69 -7.50 -22.58
CA LYS A 123 -6.76 -6.52 -23.67
C LYS A 123 -5.95 -5.28 -23.33
N VAL A 124 -5.20 -4.76 -24.30
CA VAL A 124 -4.51 -3.47 -24.15
C VAL A 124 -5.54 -2.34 -24.17
N LEU A 125 -5.44 -1.45 -23.20
CA LEU A 125 -6.34 -0.32 -23.07
C LEU A 125 -5.87 0.85 -23.93
N ASN A 126 -6.71 1.20 -24.90
CA ASN A 126 -6.57 2.43 -25.67
C ASN A 126 -7.51 3.51 -25.13
N ILE A 127 -7.07 4.76 -25.16
CA ILE A 127 -7.88 5.95 -24.92
C ILE A 127 -8.06 6.72 -26.22
N CYS A 128 -9.06 7.60 -26.23
CA CYS A 128 -9.30 8.53 -27.33
C CYS A 128 -8.80 9.91 -26.92
N PRO A 129 -7.68 10.41 -27.49
CA PRO A 129 -7.08 11.66 -27.09
C PRO A 129 -8.04 12.85 -27.07
N GLY A 130 -8.99 12.94 -28.00
CA GLY A 130 -10.00 14.00 -28.05
C GLY A 130 -11.05 13.95 -26.94
N VAL A 131 -11.24 12.80 -26.29
CA VAL A 131 -12.22 12.63 -25.21
C VAL A 131 -11.60 13.00 -23.87
N LYS A 132 -11.80 14.27 -23.44
CA LYS A 132 -11.13 14.83 -22.25
C LYS A 132 -11.74 14.41 -20.92
N LYS A 133 -12.90 13.77 -20.92
CA LYS A 133 -13.61 13.36 -19.71
C LYS A 133 -14.33 12.04 -19.96
N TYR A 134 -14.02 11.06 -19.13
CA TYR A 134 -14.68 9.77 -19.10
C TYR A 134 -15.58 9.65 -17.86
N GLU A 135 -16.53 8.72 -17.87
CA GLU A 135 -17.31 8.42 -16.66
C GLU A 135 -16.41 7.80 -15.57
N ARG A 136 -16.74 8.08 -14.31
CA ARG A 136 -15.96 7.64 -13.14
C ARG A 136 -15.66 6.13 -13.15
N TYR A 137 -16.68 5.32 -13.44
CA TYR A 137 -16.62 3.85 -13.45
C TYR A 137 -16.41 3.29 -14.86
N SER A 138 -15.53 3.93 -15.62
CA SER A 138 -15.02 3.41 -16.89
C SER A 138 -13.60 2.87 -16.74
N TYR A 139 -13.20 1.96 -17.62
CA TYR A 139 -11.81 1.52 -17.68
C TYR A 139 -10.86 2.68 -17.99
N GLU A 140 -11.28 3.60 -18.87
CA GLU A 140 -10.50 4.77 -19.27
C GLU A 140 -10.20 5.70 -18.08
N ASN A 141 -11.20 6.10 -17.31
CA ASN A 141 -10.99 6.97 -16.15
C ASN A 141 -10.14 6.29 -15.07
N ALA A 142 -10.41 5.01 -14.77
CA ALA A 142 -9.65 4.26 -13.77
C ALA A 142 -8.17 4.13 -14.17
N ALA A 143 -7.92 3.81 -15.45
CA ALA A 143 -6.57 3.68 -15.98
C ALA A 143 -5.81 5.00 -16.03
N LEU A 144 -6.45 6.09 -16.46
CA LEU A 144 -5.84 7.42 -16.47
C LEU A 144 -5.46 7.86 -15.06
N SER A 145 -6.34 7.63 -14.07
CA SER A 145 -6.07 7.95 -12.66
C SER A 145 -4.87 7.18 -12.11
N ALA A 146 -4.81 5.86 -12.35
CA ALA A 146 -3.69 5.03 -11.93
C ALA A 146 -2.38 5.39 -12.66
N ASN A 147 -2.43 5.60 -13.97
CA ASN A 147 -1.26 5.98 -14.77
C ASN A 147 -0.66 7.30 -14.30
N TYR A 148 -1.49 8.30 -13.98
CA TYR A 148 -1.01 9.61 -13.56
C TYR A 148 -0.06 9.53 -12.36
N SER A 149 -0.47 8.88 -11.27
CA SER A 149 0.33 8.85 -10.04
C SER A 149 1.60 8.02 -10.20
N ILE A 150 1.53 6.92 -10.95
CA ILE A 150 2.68 6.08 -11.28
C ILE A 150 3.69 6.86 -12.15
N ASN A 151 3.25 7.48 -13.26
CA ASN A 151 4.15 8.24 -14.12
C ASN A 151 4.73 9.47 -13.42
N LYS A 152 3.96 10.16 -12.57
CA LYS A 152 4.48 11.24 -11.73
C LYS A 152 5.62 10.73 -10.83
N THR A 153 5.45 9.56 -10.22
CA THR A 153 6.49 8.92 -9.41
C THR A 153 7.73 8.55 -10.23
N ILE A 154 7.54 8.02 -11.44
CA ILE A 154 8.63 7.72 -12.38
C ILE A 154 9.44 8.98 -12.70
N GLN A 155 8.78 10.07 -13.09
CA GLN A 155 9.46 11.33 -13.42
C GLN A 155 10.27 11.90 -12.25
N LYS A 156 9.74 11.82 -11.01
CA LYS A 156 10.47 12.26 -9.81
C LYS A 156 11.67 11.37 -9.49
N LEU A 157 11.59 10.08 -9.78
CA LEU A 157 12.72 9.16 -9.67
C LEU A 157 13.79 9.43 -10.74
N GLU A 158 13.39 9.74 -11.96
CA GLU A 158 14.32 10.12 -13.04
C GLU A 158 15.10 11.39 -12.68
N GLN A 159 14.49 12.35 -11.98
CA GLN A 159 15.16 13.56 -11.49
C GLN A 159 16.29 13.28 -10.48
N VAL A 160 16.26 12.12 -9.81
CA VAL A 160 17.34 11.66 -8.92
C VAL A 160 18.17 10.56 -9.56
N ASN A 161 18.18 10.50 -10.90
CA ASN A 161 18.93 9.55 -11.73
C ASN A 161 18.58 8.07 -11.47
N PHE A 162 17.38 7.79 -10.95
CA PHE A 162 16.88 6.41 -10.88
C PHE A 162 16.02 6.10 -12.10
N LYS A 163 16.37 5.02 -12.80
CA LYS A 163 15.57 4.42 -13.87
C LYS A 163 15.43 2.93 -13.61
N SER A 164 14.19 2.44 -13.60
CA SER A 164 13.97 1.00 -13.57
C SER A 164 14.49 0.38 -14.87
N GLN A 165 15.19 -0.74 -14.76
CA GLN A 165 15.64 -1.50 -15.93
C GLN A 165 14.51 -2.32 -16.55
N TYR A 166 13.36 -2.40 -15.88
CA TYR A 166 12.31 -3.31 -16.26
C TYR A 166 11.00 -2.55 -16.53
N PRO A 167 10.37 -2.80 -17.69
CA PRO A 167 9.05 -2.23 -17.97
C PRO A 167 8.01 -2.72 -16.96
N LEU A 168 7.06 -1.85 -16.64
CA LEU A 168 5.93 -2.16 -15.77
C LEU A 168 4.67 -2.50 -16.57
N GLY A 169 3.97 -3.57 -16.22
CA GLY A 169 2.58 -3.80 -16.66
C GLY A 169 1.57 -3.21 -15.67
N LEU A 170 0.45 -2.68 -16.16
CA LEU A 170 -0.61 -2.15 -15.28
C LEU A 170 -1.95 -2.81 -15.60
N TYR A 171 -2.56 -3.50 -14.65
CA TYR A 171 -3.85 -4.16 -14.81
C TYR A 171 -4.95 -3.40 -14.06
N ILE A 172 -6.01 -3.04 -14.78
CA ILE A 172 -7.13 -2.29 -14.24
C ILE A 172 -8.36 -3.19 -14.13
N SER A 173 -8.85 -3.34 -12.90
CA SER A 173 -10.05 -4.08 -12.54
C SER A 173 -10.15 -5.47 -13.18
N PRO A 174 -9.12 -6.34 -13.05
CA PRO A 174 -9.21 -7.70 -13.57
C PRO A 174 -10.20 -8.54 -12.75
N TYR A 175 -10.74 -9.59 -13.39
CA TYR A 175 -11.42 -10.64 -12.68
C TYR A 175 -10.39 -11.57 -12.03
N THR A 176 -10.27 -11.52 -10.70
CA THR A 176 -9.24 -12.28 -9.98
C THR A 176 -9.84 -13.27 -9.00
N ILE A 177 -9.42 -14.53 -9.11
CA ILE A 177 -9.71 -15.59 -8.15
C ILE A 177 -8.46 -15.87 -7.30
N GLU A 178 -8.61 -15.90 -5.99
CA GLU A 178 -7.65 -16.54 -5.10
C GLU A 178 -8.03 -18.00 -4.91
N ARG A 179 -7.14 -18.91 -5.30
CA ARG A 179 -7.23 -20.35 -5.10
C ARG A 179 -6.31 -20.78 -3.98
N GLN A 180 -6.87 -21.31 -2.90
CA GLN A 180 -6.09 -21.90 -1.81
C GLN A 180 -6.08 -23.42 -1.97
N VAL A 181 -4.90 -23.99 -2.17
CA VAL A 181 -4.65 -25.44 -2.22
C VAL A 181 -4.01 -25.87 -0.92
N ILE A 182 -4.67 -26.71 -0.14
CA ILE A 182 -4.20 -27.18 1.16
C ILE A 182 -3.84 -28.66 1.03
N GLU A 183 -2.55 -28.94 1.05
CA GLU A 183 -1.97 -30.27 1.06
C GLU A 183 -1.78 -30.74 2.50
N THR A 184 -2.58 -31.73 2.90
CA THR A 184 -2.38 -32.48 4.13
C THR A 184 -1.73 -33.83 3.83
N ASN A 185 -1.45 -34.63 4.86
CA ASN A 185 -0.89 -35.97 4.65
C ASN A 185 -1.90 -36.93 4.00
N THR A 186 -3.19 -36.60 3.98
CA THR A 186 -4.29 -37.51 3.58
C THR A 186 -5.16 -36.97 2.44
N GLU A 187 -5.19 -35.66 2.24
CA GLU A 187 -6.09 -34.99 1.28
C GLU A 187 -5.47 -33.72 0.71
N ILE A 188 -5.92 -33.36 -0.49
CA ILE A 188 -5.68 -32.06 -1.12
C ILE A 188 -7.03 -31.34 -1.21
N ILE A 189 -7.19 -30.26 -0.46
CA ILE A 189 -8.38 -29.40 -0.49
C ILE A 189 -8.08 -28.21 -1.41
N SER A 190 -9.03 -27.78 -2.24
CA SER A 190 -8.91 -26.57 -3.04
C SER A 190 -10.13 -25.68 -2.85
N GLU A 191 -9.92 -24.42 -2.46
CA GLU A 191 -10.97 -23.42 -2.27
C GLU A 191 -10.71 -22.20 -3.15
N ASP A 192 -11.71 -21.82 -3.95
CA ASP A 192 -11.64 -20.65 -4.81
C ASP A 192 -12.47 -19.51 -4.21
N SER A 193 -11.94 -18.31 -4.29
CA SER A 193 -12.60 -17.13 -3.75
C SER A 193 -12.32 -15.90 -4.59
N ARG A 194 -13.34 -15.06 -4.84
CA ARG A 194 -13.18 -13.84 -5.64
C ARG A 194 -12.60 -12.74 -4.78
N ILE A 195 -11.54 -12.08 -5.23
CA ILE A 195 -10.93 -10.96 -4.50
C ILE A 195 -11.26 -9.61 -5.12
N THR A 196 -11.52 -8.61 -4.27
CA THR A 196 -11.90 -7.24 -4.62
C THR A 196 -11.16 -6.25 -3.72
N ASP A 197 -11.38 -4.94 -3.86
CA ASP A 197 -10.94 -3.90 -2.92
C ASP A 197 -9.44 -4.00 -2.55
N ASN A 198 -8.55 -4.18 -3.53
CA ASN A 198 -7.12 -4.19 -3.25
C ASN A 198 -6.31 -3.65 -4.42
N ALA A 199 -5.10 -3.17 -4.13
CA ALA A 199 -4.05 -3.00 -5.11
C ALA A 199 -2.85 -3.83 -4.65
N PHE A 200 -2.02 -4.29 -5.60
CA PHE A 200 -0.78 -4.98 -5.27
C PHE A 200 0.17 -5.02 -6.47
N TYR A 201 1.46 -5.05 -6.18
CA TYR A 201 2.53 -5.35 -7.14
C TYR A 201 2.82 -6.86 -7.19
N ILE A 202 2.96 -7.40 -8.41
CA ILE A 202 3.35 -8.78 -8.67
C ILE A 202 4.79 -8.79 -9.20
N PRO A 203 5.78 -9.25 -8.41
CA PRO A 203 7.18 -9.26 -8.83
C PRO A 203 7.48 -10.12 -10.05
N SER A 204 6.87 -11.30 -10.14
CA SER A 204 7.09 -12.25 -11.24
C SER A 204 6.60 -11.73 -12.60
N LEU A 205 5.50 -10.98 -12.60
CA LEU A 205 4.95 -10.33 -13.79
C LEU A 205 5.44 -8.89 -13.97
N ARG A 206 6.16 -8.35 -12.98
CA ARG A 206 6.55 -6.93 -12.89
C ARG A 206 5.38 -6.01 -13.20
N SER A 207 4.28 -6.25 -12.52
CA SER A 207 3.02 -5.61 -12.85
C SER A 207 2.27 -5.15 -11.61
N ILE A 208 1.63 -3.98 -11.69
CA ILE A 208 0.71 -3.48 -10.67
C ILE A 208 -0.70 -3.91 -11.07
N VAL A 209 -1.48 -4.36 -10.09
CA VAL A 209 -2.88 -4.73 -10.27
C VAL A 209 -3.74 -3.88 -9.35
N PHE A 210 -4.73 -3.21 -9.93
CA PHE A 210 -5.84 -2.60 -9.17
C PHE A 210 -7.08 -3.47 -9.31
N LEU A 211 -7.49 -4.15 -8.25
CA LEU A 211 -8.71 -4.95 -8.24
C LEU A 211 -9.96 -4.07 -8.30
N PRO A 212 -11.09 -4.60 -8.82
CA PRO A 212 -12.38 -3.92 -8.76
C PRO A 212 -12.75 -3.55 -7.32
N GLN A 213 -13.32 -2.35 -7.15
CA GLN A 213 -14.04 -1.99 -5.93
C GLN A 213 -15.27 -2.89 -5.79
N SER A 214 -15.64 -3.25 -4.57
CA SER A 214 -16.88 -3.97 -4.28
C SER A 214 -18.08 -3.05 -4.07
N LYS A 215 -19.29 -3.54 -4.33
CA LYS A 215 -20.56 -2.82 -4.04
C LYS A 215 -20.67 -2.50 -2.56
N GLU A 216 -20.24 -3.43 -1.72
CA GLU A 216 -20.19 -3.30 -0.27
C GLU A 216 -19.24 -2.15 0.12
N SER A 217 -18.06 -2.05 -0.51
CA SER A 217 -17.14 -0.93 -0.23
C SER A 217 -17.73 0.41 -0.65
N ARG A 218 -18.49 0.43 -1.76
CA ARG A 218 -19.22 1.61 -2.22
C ARG A 218 -20.30 2.07 -1.22
N GLU A 219 -20.86 1.15 -0.45
CA GLU A 219 -21.83 1.46 0.61
C GLU A 219 -21.15 1.89 1.93
N GLY A 220 -19.82 1.96 1.97
CA GLY A 220 -19.03 2.44 3.11
C GLY A 220 -18.16 1.38 3.78
N ALA A 221 -18.15 0.14 3.27
CA ALA A 221 -17.23 -0.90 3.75
C ALA A 221 -15.78 -0.69 3.24
N GLY A 222 -14.82 -1.42 3.82
CA GLY A 222 -13.41 -1.40 3.38
C GLY A 222 -12.77 -0.02 3.52
N PHE A 223 -12.19 0.50 2.44
CA PHE A 223 -11.46 1.78 2.39
C PHE A 223 -12.36 3.02 2.29
N GLY A 224 -13.68 2.85 2.39
CA GLY A 224 -14.62 3.96 2.51
C GLY A 224 -15.08 4.56 1.19
N ASN A 225 -15.86 3.81 0.39
CA ASN A 225 -16.51 4.27 -0.85
C ASN A 225 -15.58 4.91 -1.90
N VAL A 226 -14.29 4.59 -1.84
CA VAL A 226 -13.29 5.07 -2.80
C VAL A 226 -12.57 3.87 -3.41
N PRO A 227 -12.56 3.71 -4.73
CA PRO A 227 -11.73 2.72 -5.37
C PRO A 227 -10.26 3.12 -5.30
N LEU A 228 -9.37 2.15 -5.08
CA LEU A 228 -7.95 2.43 -4.79
C LEU A 228 -7.19 3.07 -5.96
N TRP A 229 -7.65 2.90 -7.20
CA TRP A 229 -7.07 3.58 -8.38
C TRP A 229 -7.31 5.10 -8.38
N GLU A 230 -8.26 5.61 -7.57
CA GLU A 230 -8.51 7.05 -7.40
C GLU A 230 -7.63 7.69 -6.31
N VAL A 231 -6.88 6.90 -5.53
CA VAL A 231 -6.01 7.39 -4.45
C VAL A 231 -4.56 7.44 -4.97
N PRO A 232 -3.98 8.64 -5.26
CA PRO A 232 -2.67 8.72 -5.91
C PRO A 232 -1.54 8.05 -5.12
N MET A 233 -1.60 8.14 -3.79
CA MET A 233 -0.66 7.48 -2.88
C MET A 233 -0.57 5.97 -3.15
N VAL A 234 -1.70 5.30 -3.43
CA VAL A 234 -1.70 3.84 -3.67
C VAL A 234 -0.92 3.50 -4.94
N GLY A 235 -1.17 4.16 -6.07
CA GLY A 235 -0.41 3.87 -7.30
C GLY A 235 1.08 4.14 -7.17
N SER A 236 1.46 5.17 -6.42
CA SER A 236 2.86 5.49 -6.15
C SER A 236 3.51 4.49 -5.18
N HIS A 237 2.75 4.01 -4.19
CA HIS A 237 3.16 2.97 -3.26
C HIS A 237 3.43 1.65 -4.00
N GLU A 238 2.50 1.20 -4.84
CA GLU A 238 2.69 -0.02 -5.64
C GLU A 238 3.88 0.07 -6.60
N TYR A 239 4.14 1.27 -7.15
CA TYR A 239 5.37 1.51 -7.91
C TYR A 239 6.63 1.50 -7.04
N GLY A 240 6.53 1.91 -5.77
CA GLY A 240 7.57 1.75 -4.76
C GLY A 240 8.03 0.29 -4.61
N HIS A 241 7.10 -0.66 -4.61
CA HIS A 241 7.46 -2.09 -4.64
C HIS A 241 8.22 -2.45 -5.91
N HIS A 242 7.79 -1.97 -7.08
CA HIS A 242 8.52 -2.20 -8.33
C HIS A 242 9.97 -1.69 -8.26
N VAL A 243 10.19 -0.50 -7.71
CA VAL A 243 11.52 0.07 -7.46
C VAL A 243 12.30 -0.82 -6.49
N PHE A 244 11.69 -1.25 -5.39
CA PHE A 244 12.33 -2.11 -4.39
C PHE A 244 12.86 -3.38 -5.03
N TYR A 245 12.02 -4.11 -5.76
CA TYR A 245 12.42 -5.35 -6.45
C TYR A 245 13.44 -5.12 -7.57
N SER A 246 13.44 -3.93 -8.20
CA SER A 246 14.42 -3.58 -9.23
C SER A 246 15.82 -3.37 -8.65
N ILE A 247 15.93 -2.85 -7.42
CA ILE A 247 17.22 -2.67 -6.73
C ILE A 247 17.61 -3.95 -6.00
N ALA A 248 16.68 -4.53 -5.24
CA ALA A 248 16.92 -5.54 -4.24
C ALA A 248 16.68 -6.97 -4.73
N GLY A 249 16.72 -7.23 -6.04
CA GLY A 249 16.35 -8.52 -6.65
C GLY A 249 16.99 -9.79 -6.06
N GLN A 250 18.10 -9.68 -5.30
CA GLN A 250 18.67 -10.80 -4.51
C GLN A 250 17.78 -11.20 -3.33
N PHE A 251 17.12 -10.24 -2.67
CA PHE A 251 16.18 -10.50 -1.58
C PHE A 251 14.91 -11.18 -2.08
N ALA A 252 14.64 -11.17 -3.38
CA ALA A 252 13.42 -11.75 -3.95
C ALA A 252 13.29 -13.26 -3.72
N GLY A 253 14.40 -13.96 -3.45
CA GLY A 253 14.37 -15.36 -2.99
C GLY A 253 13.97 -15.52 -1.52
N ASP A 254 14.35 -14.56 -0.67
CA ASP A 254 14.14 -14.55 0.79
C ASP A 254 12.91 -13.75 1.23
N LEU A 255 12.32 -12.99 0.30
CA LEU A 255 10.96 -12.49 0.36
C LEU A 255 10.01 -13.69 0.24
N HIS A 256 10.02 -14.54 1.27
CA HIS A 256 9.03 -15.59 1.44
C HIS A 256 7.66 -14.93 1.54
N ARG A 257 7.01 -14.91 0.36
CA ARG A 257 5.58 -14.99 0.08
C ARG A 257 4.70 -14.20 1.04
N PRO A 258 4.22 -13.00 0.64
CA PRO A 258 3.19 -12.30 1.38
C PRO A 258 2.03 -13.27 1.62
N SER A 259 1.84 -13.67 2.87
CA SER A 259 0.66 -14.42 3.29
C SER A 259 -0.59 -13.51 3.29
N SER A 260 -0.38 -12.20 3.27
CA SER A 260 -1.40 -11.17 3.14
C SER A 260 -1.23 -10.40 1.84
N GLY A 261 -2.31 -10.29 1.04
CA GLY A 261 -2.44 -9.13 0.17
C GLY A 261 -2.50 -7.87 1.03
N CYS A 262 -2.30 -6.70 0.42
CA CYS A 262 -2.14 -5.44 1.16
C CYS A 262 -3.18 -5.23 2.28
N PHE A 263 -4.39 -5.79 2.11
CA PHE A 263 -5.46 -5.76 3.11
C PHE A 263 -6.39 -6.99 3.11
N GLY A 264 -5.85 -8.21 3.06
CA GLY A 264 -6.62 -9.44 3.33
C GLY A 264 -6.56 -9.92 4.79
N GLU A 265 -7.71 -10.18 5.42
CA GLU A 265 -7.77 -10.76 6.78
C GLU A 265 -7.47 -12.25 6.67
N HIS A 266 -6.62 -12.77 7.56
CA HIS A 266 -6.53 -14.20 7.78
C HIS A 266 -7.79 -14.68 8.50
N LYS A 267 -8.84 -15.04 7.76
CA LYS A 267 -9.76 -16.04 8.28
C LYS A 267 -8.98 -17.35 8.37
N SER A 268 -8.66 -17.70 9.60
CA SER A 268 -7.93 -18.89 10.01
C SER A 268 -8.49 -20.15 9.34
N LEU A 269 -7.67 -20.77 8.48
CA LEU A 269 -7.78 -22.20 8.24
C LEU A 269 -7.04 -22.90 9.37
N ARG A 270 -7.81 -23.27 10.41
CA ARG A 270 -7.49 -24.28 11.44
C ARG A 270 -6.07 -24.24 12.03
N GLY A 271 -5.92 -23.53 13.15
CA GLY A 271 -5.16 -24.06 14.29
C GLY A 271 -3.63 -23.94 14.30
N GLN A 272 -3.04 -22.98 13.58
CA GLN A 272 -1.69 -22.50 13.94
C GLN A 272 -1.74 -21.00 14.20
N THR A 273 -2.02 -20.67 15.46
CA THR A 273 -1.65 -19.39 16.04
C THR A 273 -0.17 -19.17 15.73
N LEU A 274 0.18 -18.12 14.97
CA LEU A 274 1.57 -17.72 14.73
C LEU A 274 2.18 -17.29 16.07
N THR A 275 2.60 -18.27 16.86
CA THR A 275 3.25 -18.04 18.16
C THR A 275 4.68 -17.54 17.96
N GLN A 276 5.30 -17.84 16.81
CA GLN A 276 6.69 -17.48 16.51
C GLN A 276 6.86 -15.99 16.21
N GLY A 277 8.04 -15.45 16.52
CA GLY A 277 8.46 -14.10 16.17
C GLY A 277 8.62 -13.89 14.66
N LEU A 278 8.70 -12.63 14.24
CA LEU A 278 8.91 -12.26 12.83
C LEU A 278 10.24 -12.81 12.30
N SER A 279 10.18 -13.48 11.15
CA SER A 279 11.35 -13.94 10.42
C SER A 279 12.08 -12.78 9.74
N VAL A 280 13.29 -13.03 9.23
CA VAL A 280 14.01 -12.04 8.40
C VAL A 280 13.21 -11.68 7.15
N GLY A 281 12.54 -12.67 6.53
CA GLY A 281 11.67 -12.43 5.37
C GLY A 281 10.51 -11.48 5.70
N ASP A 282 9.89 -11.62 6.88
CA ASP A 282 8.83 -10.72 7.34
C ASP A 282 9.36 -9.29 7.54
N VAL A 283 10.57 -9.16 8.11
CA VAL A 283 11.22 -7.86 8.29
C VAL A 283 11.56 -7.21 6.95
N ILE A 284 12.10 -7.96 5.98
CA ILE A 284 12.35 -7.45 4.63
C ILE A 284 11.02 -7.03 3.97
N GLY A 285 9.95 -7.82 4.14
CA GLY A 285 8.61 -7.46 3.68
C GLY A 285 8.11 -6.15 4.30
N ALA A 286 8.29 -5.96 5.61
CA ALA A 286 7.95 -4.71 6.28
C ALA A 286 8.80 -3.53 5.82
N LEU A 287 10.10 -3.73 5.60
CA LEU A 287 10.99 -2.71 5.05
C LEU A 287 10.60 -2.31 3.63
N ASN A 288 10.14 -3.26 2.80
CA ASN A 288 9.58 -2.99 1.47
C ASN A 288 8.28 -2.16 1.55
N GLU A 289 7.38 -2.47 2.50
CA GLU A 289 6.18 -1.66 2.77
C GLU A 289 6.54 -0.21 3.15
N GLY A 290 7.45 -0.04 4.10
CA GLY A 290 7.88 1.28 4.57
C GLY A 290 8.64 2.07 3.49
N PHE A 291 9.49 1.40 2.71
CA PHE A 291 10.15 1.97 1.54
C PHE A 291 9.13 2.49 0.53
N SER A 292 8.08 1.70 0.25
CA SER A 292 7.07 2.05 -0.74
C SER A 292 6.20 3.23 -0.29
N ASP A 293 5.88 3.31 1.01
CA ASP A 293 5.26 4.50 1.62
C ASP A 293 6.16 5.75 1.48
N LEU A 294 7.47 5.62 1.70
CA LEU A 294 8.44 6.72 1.54
C LEU A 294 8.59 7.16 0.08
N ILE A 295 8.63 6.24 -0.87
CA ILE A 295 8.64 6.56 -2.31
C ILE A 295 7.41 7.42 -2.63
N ALA A 296 6.21 6.95 -2.28
CA ALA A 296 4.98 7.71 -2.51
C ALA A 296 5.00 9.08 -1.82
N TYR A 297 5.50 9.16 -0.59
CA TYR A 297 5.52 10.39 0.20
C TYR A 297 6.46 11.48 -0.35
N TYR A 298 7.57 11.08 -0.98
CA TYR A 298 8.55 12.00 -1.56
C TYR A 298 8.28 12.36 -3.02
N THR A 299 7.62 11.50 -3.79
CA THR A 299 7.30 11.79 -5.21
C THR A 299 5.96 12.52 -5.41
N LEU A 300 5.02 12.39 -4.48
CA LEU A 300 3.74 13.08 -4.52
C LEU A 300 3.74 14.37 -3.69
N ASP A 301 2.91 15.33 -4.12
CA ASP A 301 2.85 16.65 -3.49
C ASP A 301 1.60 16.81 -2.62
N GLY A 302 1.74 17.52 -1.50
CA GLY A 302 0.62 18.07 -0.71
C GLY A 302 -0.53 17.09 -0.47
N ALA A 303 -1.65 17.32 -1.17
CA ALA A 303 -2.88 16.55 -1.06
C ALA A 303 -2.79 15.11 -1.61
N GLU A 304 -1.90 14.84 -2.57
CA GLU A 304 -1.83 13.56 -3.30
C GLU A 304 -1.20 12.44 -2.47
N ARG A 305 -0.29 12.79 -1.55
CA ARG A 305 0.33 11.84 -0.61
C ARG A 305 -0.50 11.59 0.66
N GLY A 306 -1.54 12.40 0.89
CA GLY A 306 -2.38 12.32 2.08
C GLY A 306 -3.38 11.18 2.01
N LEU A 307 -3.72 10.58 3.16
CA LEU A 307 -4.67 9.48 3.27
C LEU A 307 -5.89 9.87 4.12
N ASN A 308 -6.16 11.17 4.24
CA ASN A 308 -7.29 11.69 5.01
C ASN A 308 -8.61 11.03 4.59
N ASN A 309 -9.41 10.57 5.55
CA ASN A 309 -10.64 9.82 5.34
C ASN A 309 -10.53 8.55 4.45
N VAL A 310 -9.32 8.06 4.14
CA VAL A 310 -9.14 6.71 3.59
C VAL A 310 -9.18 5.73 4.76
N VAL A 311 -10.28 4.99 4.88
CA VAL A 311 -10.57 4.15 6.05
C VAL A 311 -9.45 3.12 6.23
N CYS A 312 -9.03 2.91 7.49
CA CYS A 312 -7.92 2.05 7.90
C CYS A 312 -6.51 2.52 7.52
N MET A 313 -6.37 3.49 6.62
CA MET A 313 -5.06 3.99 6.16
C MET A 313 -4.67 5.33 6.81
N GLU A 314 -5.64 6.23 7.05
CA GLU A 314 -5.40 7.51 7.72
C GLU A 314 -4.66 7.29 9.06
N LYS A 315 -3.61 8.09 9.31
CA LYS A 315 -2.59 7.93 10.36
C LYS A 315 -1.79 6.62 10.32
N ASN A 316 -2.44 5.48 10.11
CA ASN A 316 -1.80 4.17 10.18
C ASN A 316 -0.68 4.03 9.15
N ARG A 317 -0.91 4.51 7.92
CA ARG A 317 0.06 4.47 6.80
C ARG A 317 0.68 5.82 6.48
N GLU A 318 0.21 6.91 7.09
CA GLU A 318 0.78 8.23 6.84
C GLU A 318 2.20 8.35 7.42
N VAL A 319 3.18 8.53 6.53
CA VAL A 319 4.61 8.68 6.88
C VAL A 319 4.84 9.84 7.83
N GLY A 320 4.18 10.98 7.58
CA GLY A 320 4.32 12.18 8.42
C GLY A 320 3.64 12.10 9.79
N SER A 321 2.88 11.03 10.08
CA SER A 321 2.23 10.85 11.39
C SER A 321 3.14 10.05 12.34
N PRO A 322 3.54 10.59 13.50
CA PRO A 322 4.35 9.87 14.48
C PRO A 322 3.55 8.83 15.28
N VAL A 323 2.24 8.73 15.06
CA VAL A 323 1.33 7.84 15.81
C VAL A 323 0.36 7.11 14.88
N PHE A 324 -0.17 5.98 15.34
CA PHE A 324 -1.28 5.23 14.74
C PHE A 324 -2.64 5.87 15.07
N ALA A 325 -3.72 5.31 14.52
CA ALA A 325 -5.08 5.79 14.74
C ALA A 325 -5.53 5.78 16.22
N ASP A 326 -5.03 4.84 17.03
CA ASP A 326 -5.25 4.79 18.49
C ASP A 326 -4.28 5.65 19.31
N ASN A 327 -3.46 6.48 18.65
CA ASN A 327 -2.38 7.29 19.22
C ASN A 327 -1.16 6.49 19.73
N THR A 328 -1.08 5.18 19.48
CA THR A 328 0.15 4.42 19.73
C THR A 328 1.30 5.00 18.93
N SER A 329 2.45 5.24 19.57
CA SER A 329 3.65 5.78 18.90
C SER A 329 4.17 4.85 17.81
N LYS A 330 4.60 5.42 16.69
CA LYS A 330 5.36 4.73 15.64
C LYS A 330 6.84 4.71 16.01
N LEU A 331 7.16 3.90 17.02
CA LEU A 331 8.51 3.63 17.49
C LEU A 331 8.68 2.13 17.77
N PHE A 332 9.89 1.63 17.61
CA PHE A 332 10.26 0.27 17.99
C PHE A 332 10.68 0.24 19.46
N THR A 333 9.72 0.48 20.37
CA THR A 333 9.97 0.38 21.82
C THR A 333 10.23 -1.07 22.22
N SER A 334 10.74 -1.26 23.43
CA SER A 334 11.03 -2.59 23.99
C SER A 334 9.79 -3.48 23.97
N GLU A 335 8.61 -2.93 24.28
CA GLU A 335 7.33 -3.66 24.21
C GLU A 335 6.97 -4.06 22.77
N VAL A 336 7.19 -3.17 21.79
CA VAL A 336 6.93 -3.45 20.38
C VAL A 336 7.87 -4.52 19.85
N ILE A 337 9.18 -4.41 20.14
CA ILE A 337 10.20 -5.42 19.77
C ILE A 337 9.84 -6.79 20.37
N ASN A 338 9.45 -6.83 21.65
CA ASN A 338 9.01 -8.06 22.31
C ASN A 338 7.76 -8.66 21.66
N VAL A 339 6.81 -7.85 21.18
CA VAL A 339 5.63 -8.36 20.44
C VAL A 339 6.02 -8.86 19.04
N MET A 340 6.94 -8.17 18.36
CA MET A 340 7.41 -8.54 17.02
C MET A 340 8.14 -9.89 17.05
N PHE A 341 9.10 -10.04 17.96
CA PHE A 341 10.03 -11.18 17.95
C PHE A 341 9.77 -12.22 19.04
N GLY A 342 8.91 -11.91 20.01
CA GLY A 342 8.57 -12.82 21.11
C GLY A 342 7.45 -13.81 20.80
N ASP A 343 7.31 -14.74 21.75
CA ASP A 343 6.29 -15.77 21.74
C ASP A 343 4.93 -15.17 22.15
N GLY A 344 4.01 -15.08 21.20
CA GLY A 344 2.71 -14.46 21.45
C GLY A 344 1.79 -14.56 20.26
N SER A 345 0.51 -14.79 20.52
CA SER A 345 -0.51 -14.74 19.47
C SER A 345 -0.58 -13.32 18.91
N PRO A 346 -0.66 -13.15 17.58
CA PRO A 346 -0.94 -11.84 17.01
C PRO A 346 -2.22 -11.29 17.64
N ILE A 347 -2.20 -10.04 18.08
CA ILE A 347 -3.43 -9.34 18.43
C ILE A 347 -4.26 -9.29 17.15
N ILE A 348 -5.51 -9.75 17.19
CA ILE A 348 -6.43 -9.59 16.07
C ILE A 348 -6.54 -8.09 15.81
N GLY A 349 -5.84 -7.64 14.76
CA GLY A 349 -5.75 -6.23 14.41
C GLY A 349 -7.13 -5.73 14.02
N SER A 350 -7.41 -4.47 14.36
CA SER A 350 -8.49 -3.72 13.73
C SER A 350 -7.89 -2.53 13.02
N CYS A 351 -8.67 -1.84 12.21
CA CYS A 351 -8.24 -0.57 11.62
C CYS A 351 -7.86 0.50 12.66
N LEU A 352 -8.23 0.29 13.92
CA LEU A 352 -7.94 1.20 15.03
C LEU A 352 -6.71 0.78 15.82
N ARG A 353 -6.37 -0.52 15.86
CA ARG A 353 -5.30 -1.03 16.72
C ARG A 353 -4.18 -1.67 15.88
N PRO A 354 -2.92 -1.19 15.99
CA PRO A 354 -1.82 -1.75 15.23
C PRO A 354 -1.55 -3.19 15.64
N ASN A 355 -1.31 -4.05 14.65
CA ASN A 355 -0.79 -5.40 14.83
C ASN A 355 0.69 -5.42 14.45
N PHE A 356 1.59 -5.42 15.43
CA PHE A 356 3.04 -5.39 15.22
C PHE A 356 3.61 -6.70 14.67
N LYS A 357 2.80 -7.76 14.48
CA LYS A 357 3.19 -8.93 13.68
C LYS A 357 2.82 -8.80 12.20
N HIS A 358 2.29 -7.66 11.76
CA HIS A 358 1.89 -7.43 10.37
C HIS A 358 2.87 -6.49 9.66
N ILE A 359 3.36 -6.91 8.50
CA ILE A 359 4.40 -6.19 7.74
C ILE A 359 4.03 -4.74 7.44
N HIS A 360 2.75 -4.45 7.21
CA HIS A 360 2.25 -3.12 6.88
C HIS A 360 2.36 -2.13 8.05
N ILE A 361 2.25 -2.63 9.29
CA ILE A 361 2.34 -1.82 10.52
C ILE A 361 3.81 -1.58 10.84
N VAL A 362 4.63 -2.63 10.80
CA VAL A 362 6.07 -2.53 11.01
C VAL A 362 6.72 -1.61 9.97
N GLY A 363 6.33 -1.73 8.70
CA GLY A 363 6.77 -0.85 7.63
C GLY A 363 6.37 0.62 7.85
N ALA A 364 5.16 0.87 8.34
CA ALA A 364 4.72 2.22 8.67
C ALA A 364 5.53 2.82 9.84
N VAL A 365 5.95 2.02 10.82
CA VAL A 365 6.89 2.46 11.87
C VAL A 365 8.22 2.89 11.26
N PHE A 366 8.81 2.02 10.43
CA PHE A 366 10.08 2.30 9.75
C PHE A 366 10.00 3.58 8.88
N ALA A 367 8.94 3.76 8.10
CA ALA A 367 8.75 4.94 7.27
C ALA A 367 8.68 6.24 8.10
N SER A 368 7.89 6.23 9.18
CA SER A 368 7.75 7.39 10.09
C SER A 368 9.08 7.75 10.75
N ILE A 369 9.81 6.76 11.27
CA ILE A 369 11.15 6.96 11.86
C ILE A 369 12.10 7.58 10.84
N THR A 370 12.10 7.03 9.62
CA THR A 370 13.00 7.45 8.55
C THR A 370 12.74 8.90 8.11
N GLU A 371 11.48 9.30 7.95
CA GLU A 371 11.15 10.70 7.69
C GLU A 371 11.56 11.59 8.86
N ARG A 372 11.33 11.19 10.12
CA ARG A 372 11.72 11.98 11.31
C ARG A 372 13.22 12.15 11.44
N LEU A 373 14.01 11.14 11.06
CA LEU A 373 15.47 11.27 10.97
C LEU A 373 15.86 12.38 9.99
N MET A 374 15.20 12.48 8.84
CA MET A 374 15.54 13.47 7.82
C MET A 374 14.88 14.85 8.01
N GLN A 375 13.74 14.93 8.71
CA GLN A 375 12.88 16.12 8.78
C GLN A 375 13.57 17.34 9.42
N ARG A 376 14.53 17.11 10.31
CA ARG A 376 15.27 18.19 10.99
C ARG A 376 16.39 18.79 10.14
N TYR A 377 16.71 18.15 9.02
CA TYR A 377 17.66 18.65 8.04
C TYR A 377 16.85 19.26 6.91
N SER A 378 17.25 20.43 6.41
CA SER A 378 16.52 21.16 5.35
C SER A 378 16.67 20.49 3.97
N LEU A 379 16.45 19.18 3.91
CA LEU A 379 16.55 18.34 2.73
C LEU A 379 15.26 18.47 1.92
N SER A 380 15.44 18.73 0.63
CA SER A 380 14.37 18.63 -0.36
C SER A 380 13.88 17.18 -0.48
N ASN A 381 12.65 16.99 -0.99
CA ASN A 381 12.13 15.65 -1.27
C ASN A 381 13.04 14.86 -2.22
N SER A 382 13.71 15.52 -3.18
CA SER A 382 14.65 14.85 -4.08
C SER A 382 15.90 14.34 -3.35
N GLU A 383 16.43 15.10 -2.39
CA GLU A 383 17.55 14.64 -1.56
C GLU A 383 17.15 13.48 -0.65
N LYS A 384 15.96 13.55 -0.04
CA LYS A 384 15.40 12.45 0.77
C LYS A 384 15.18 11.19 -0.08
N LEU A 385 14.63 11.35 -1.28
CA LEU A 385 14.42 10.24 -2.22
C LEU A 385 15.75 9.58 -2.61
N ALA A 386 16.78 10.38 -2.94
CA ALA A 386 18.12 9.86 -3.22
C ALA A 386 18.73 9.11 -2.02
N LEU A 387 18.50 9.60 -0.80
CA LEU A 387 18.94 8.92 0.43
C LEU A 387 18.26 7.57 0.63
N ILE A 388 16.94 7.47 0.42
CA ILE A 388 16.19 6.20 0.53
C ILE A 388 16.62 5.18 -0.52
N LEU A 389 16.86 5.61 -1.76
CA LEU A 389 17.39 4.72 -2.80
C LEU A 389 18.80 4.22 -2.44
N ASN A 390 19.66 5.10 -1.91
CA ASN A 390 20.99 4.71 -1.45
C ASN A 390 20.93 3.75 -0.25
N TRP A 391 20.02 3.99 0.70
CA TRP A 391 19.78 3.08 1.82
C TRP A 391 19.46 1.66 1.34
N LEU A 392 18.58 1.51 0.35
CA LEU A 392 18.24 0.18 -0.17
C LEU A 392 19.44 -0.50 -0.86
N VAL A 393 20.28 0.28 -1.55
CA VAL A 393 21.52 -0.23 -2.15
C VAL A 393 22.51 -0.71 -1.07
N GLU A 394 22.67 0.04 0.02
CA GLU A 394 23.53 -0.36 1.13
C GLU A 394 22.98 -1.58 1.88
N LEU A 395 21.67 -1.61 2.16
CA LEU A 395 21.01 -2.76 2.77
C LEU A 395 21.25 -4.03 1.93
N ARG A 396 21.15 -3.91 0.60
CA ARG A 396 21.47 -5.00 -0.35
C ARG A 396 22.89 -5.50 -0.23
N LYS A 397 23.88 -4.61 -0.14
CA LYS A 397 25.28 -5.01 0.03
C LYS A 397 25.51 -5.75 1.34
N THR A 398 24.81 -5.37 2.40
CA THR A 398 24.98 -5.96 3.73
C THR A 398 24.19 -7.24 3.98
N HIS A 399 23.17 -7.53 3.17
CA HIS A 399 22.20 -8.59 3.42
C HIS A 399 22.80 -9.95 3.77
N ASN A 400 23.72 -10.47 2.97
CA ASN A 400 24.35 -11.78 3.22
C ASN A 400 25.05 -11.84 4.59
N SER A 401 25.59 -10.72 5.07
CA SER A 401 26.29 -10.67 6.36
C SER A 401 25.36 -10.57 7.57
N ILE A 402 24.08 -10.22 7.38
CA ILE A 402 23.12 -10.00 8.47
C ILE A 402 21.90 -10.93 8.43
N TYR A 403 21.65 -11.59 7.31
CA TYR A 403 20.51 -12.48 7.12
C TYR A 403 20.50 -13.63 8.14
N GLU A 404 21.66 -14.25 8.38
CA GLU A 404 21.77 -15.39 9.31
C GLU A 404 21.63 -15.00 10.79
N HIS A 405 21.64 -13.71 11.10
CA HIS A 405 21.59 -13.19 12.46
C HIS A 405 20.16 -12.94 12.99
N GLY A 406 19.13 -13.24 12.20
CA GLY A 406 17.73 -13.16 12.62
C GLY A 406 17.07 -11.80 12.38
N GLY A 407 15.73 -11.78 12.51
CA GLY A 407 14.90 -10.65 12.10
C GLY A 407 15.16 -9.35 12.88
N GLU A 408 15.38 -9.45 14.20
CA GLU A 408 15.63 -8.28 15.05
C GLU A 408 16.94 -7.58 14.69
N ARG A 409 18.05 -8.34 14.56
CA ARG A 409 19.34 -7.80 14.11
C ARG A 409 19.24 -7.21 12.69
N TYR A 410 18.46 -7.82 11.81
CA TYR A 410 18.21 -7.26 10.47
C TYR A 410 17.50 -5.90 10.53
N LEU A 411 16.46 -5.77 11.36
CA LEU A 411 15.74 -4.51 11.57
C LEU A 411 16.65 -3.42 12.14
N VAL A 412 17.43 -3.76 13.18
CA VAL A 412 18.40 -2.87 13.82
C VAL A 412 19.45 -2.41 12.80
N LYS A 413 19.98 -3.32 11.97
CA LYS A 413 20.94 -2.95 10.94
C LYS A 413 20.33 -2.04 9.88
N ALA A 414 19.11 -2.33 9.44
CA ALA A 414 18.40 -1.52 8.47
C ALA A 414 18.21 -0.08 8.98
N TYR A 415 17.87 0.10 10.27
CA TYR A 415 17.84 1.40 10.91
C TYR A 415 19.21 2.08 10.94
N SER A 416 20.24 1.38 11.42
CA SER A 416 21.61 1.91 11.55
C SER A 416 22.17 2.42 10.21
N LEU A 417 21.95 1.69 9.12
CA LEU A 417 22.35 2.12 7.78
C LEU A 417 21.69 3.45 7.38
N MET A 418 20.39 3.60 7.65
CA MET A 418 19.67 4.84 7.36
C MET A 418 20.19 6.00 8.22
N ALA A 419 20.34 5.77 9.53
CA ALA A 419 20.88 6.76 10.47
C ALA A 419 22.29 7.22 10.07
N GLY A 420 23.17 6.30 9.66
CA GLY A 420 24.51 6.61 9.18
C GLY A 420 24.51 7.44 7.89
N LEU A 421 23.60 7.17 6.95
CA LEU A 421 23.43 7.99 5.75
C LEU A 421 22.96 9.40 6.08
N VAL A 422 22.02 9.55 7.02
CA VAL A 422 21.55 10.86 7.49
C VAL A 422 22.67 11.62 8.22
N LYS A 423 23.41 10.96 9.12
CA LYS A 423 24.55 11.55 9.84
C LYS A 423 25.64 12.07 8.87
N LYS A 424 25.92 11.36 7.78
CA LYS A 424 26.86 11.82 6.75
C LYS A 424 26.37 13.06 5.99
N ARG A 425 25.07 13.32 5.96
CA ARG A 425 24.46 14.46 5.27
C ARG A 425 24.12 15.64 6.17
N SER A 426 24.19 15.50 7.50
CA SER A 426 23.83 16.54 8.47
C SER A 426 24.88 17.66 8.62
N SER A 427 25.58 18.00 7.53
CA SER A 427 26.61 19.06 7.52
C SER A 427 26.06 20.36 8.09
N GLY A 428 26.72 20.91 9.11
CA GLY A 428 26.35 22.18 9.75
C GLY A 428 25.54 22.05 11.05
N MET A 429 25.17 20.85 11.48
CA MET A 429 24.57 20.62 12.81
C MET A 429 25.61 20.07 13.80
N PRO A 430 25.54 20.42 15.09
CA PRO A 430 26.38 19.79 16.11
C PRO A 430 26.20 18.27 16.09
N GLU A 431 27.31 17.54 16.14
CA GLU A 431 27.29 16.07 16.13
C GLU A 431 26.45 15.50 17.28
N SER A 432 26.57 16.11 18.47
CA SER A 432 25.78 15.76 19.65
C SER A 432 24.26 15.85 19.40
N PHE A 433 23.80 16.85 18.64
CA PHE A 433 22.39 16.99 18.31
C PHE A 433 21.91 15.89 17.35
N THR A 434 22.73 15.56 16.34
CA THR A 434 22.42 14.48 15.40
C THR A 434 22.38 13.14 16.10
N CYS A 435 23.33 12.87 17.00
CA CYS A 435 23.36 11.64 17.76
C CYS A 435 22.19 11.52 18.75
N GLN A 436 21.82 12.59 19.46
CA GLN A 436 20.61 12.59 20.30
C GLN A 436 19.34 12.26 19.50
N LEU A 437 19.21 12.77 18.27
CA LEU A 437 18.09 12.43 17.41
C LEU A 437 18.11 10.95 17.03
N ILE A 438 19.27 10.44 16.58
CA ILE A 438 19.46 9.04 16.20
C ILE A 438 19.15 8.12 17.39
N GLU A 439 19.62 8.42 18.59
CA GLU A 439 19.33 7.63 19.78
C GLU A 439 17.83 7.65 20.13
N SER A 440 17.19 8.82 20.09
CA SER A 440 15.76 8.96 20.43
C SER A 440 14.79 8.25 19.48
N LEU A 441 15.26 7.84 18.31
CA LEU A 441 14.48 7.14 17.29
C LEU A 441 14.95 5.70 17.08
N ALA A 442 16.01 5.29 17.75
CA ALA A 442 16.58 3.96 17.57
C ALA A 442 15.64 2.89 18.12
N PRO A 443 15.62 1.69 17.51
CA PRO A 443 14.98 0.53 18.11
C PRO A 443 15.53 0.28 19.52
N GLU A 444 14.65 0.08 20.50
CA GLU A 444 15.00 -0.28 21.88
C GLU A 444 15.34 -1.78 21.96
N SER A 445 16.33 -2.19 21.17
CA SER A 445 16.86 -3.54 21.09
C SER A 445 18.25 -3.58 21.74
N GLU A 446 18.61 -4.70 22.36
CA GLU A 446 19.96 -4.92 22.89
C GLU A 446 21.04 -4.81 21.80
N TYR A 447 20.71 -5.15 20.55
CA TYR A 447 21.64 -5.09 19.42
C TYR A 447 21.92 -3.67 18.94
N MET A 448 21.12 -2.69 19.36
CA MET A 448 21.29 -1.31 18.93
C MET A 448 22.50 -0.64 19.58
N ILE A 449 23.00 -1.16 20.71
CA ILE A 449 24.15 -0.59 21.43
C ILE A 449 25.40 -0.57 20.53
N GLU A 450 25.78 -1.73 19.97
CA GLU A 450 26.95 -1.87 19.10
C GLU A 450 26.82 -1.00 17.83
N GLU A 451 25.61 -0.90 17.28
CA GLU A 451 25.35 -0.07 16.09
C GLU A 451 25.47 1.43 16.41
N LEU A 452 25.00 1.90 17.57
CA LEU A 452 25.16 3.31 17.99
C LEU A 452 26.63 3.67 18.25
N GLU A 453 27.40 2.77 18.85
CA GLU A 453 28.86 2.92 19.02
C GLU A 453 29.56 2.99 17.66
N SER A 454 29.17 2.13 16.71
CA SER A 454 29.73 2.14 15.34
C SER A 454 29.42 3.44 14.58
N LEU A 455 28.29 4.08 14.91
CA LEU A 455 27.91 5.39 14.39
C LEU A 455 28.64 6.54 15.10
N GLY A 456 29.36 6.28 16.19
CA GLY A 456 29.98 7.30 17.04
C GLY A 456 28.96 8.19 17.73
N CYS A 457 27.84 7.59 18.18
CA CYS A 457 26.79 8.31 18.90
C CYS A 457 26.71 7.94 20.38
N ARG A 458 27.36 6.84 20.79
CA ARG A 458 27.45 6.37 22.16
C ARG A 458 28.90 6.19 22.58
#